data_AF-A0A811NT14-F1
#
_entry.id   AF-A0A811NT14-F1
#
_cell.length_a   1.000
_cell.length_b   1.000
_cell.length_c   1.000
_cell.angle_alpha   90.00
_cell.angle_beta   90.00
_cell.angle_gamma   90.00
#
_symmetry.space_group_name_H-M   'P 1'
#
loop_
_entity.id
_entity.type
_entity.pdbx_description
1 polymer ?
#
loop_
_entity_poly.entity_id
_entity_poly.type
_entity_poly.pdbx_seq_one_letter_code
_entity_poly.pdbx_strand_id
1 'polypeptide(L)'
;MDMQTASRDLVCTVHGDAKFRNLPWNTTGGGISVTKFGNKYFAGAKLEDSVTIGKRVKLVANASRMAGCGQVAHGGGVEITARGKDYPVREESVTAAVSALSFEKETVIGANLQSDFRVGCGSKISVNANLNSRNIGKLSIRTSTSDHTEIALIAVVSLIQFILRRRSTAADKGEQESDETYLDD
;
A
#
# COMPACT_ATOMS: atom_id res chain seq x y z
N MET A 1 -20.79 -0.53 -12.15
CA MET A 1 -21.25 0.83 -11.83
C MET A 1 -20.99 1.04 -10.35
N ASP A 2 -20.30 2.11 -10.00
CA ASP A 2 -19.93 2.43 -8.63
C ASP A 2 -20.61 3.75 -8.24
N MET A 3 -21.31 3.77 -7.11
CA MET A 3 -22.00 4.95 -6.60
C MET A 3 -21.44 5.27 -5.21
N GLN A 4 -20.83 6.44 -5.08
CA GLN A 4 -20.28 6.94 -3.83
C GLN A 4 -20.93 8.27 -3.48
N THR A 5 -21.33 8.44 -2.24
CA THR A 5 -21.82 9.72 -1.70
C THR A 5 -20.64 10.50 -1.11
N ALA A 6 -20.28 11.62 -1.74
CA ALA A 6 -19.25 12.51 -1.24
C ALA A 6 -19.91 13.74 -0.60
N SER A 7 -20.07 13.69 0.73
CA SER A 7 -20.61 14.75 1.60
C SER A 7 -22.05 15.21 1.27
N ARG A 8 -22.27 15.85 0.11
CA ARG A 8 -23.57 16.36 -0.38
C ARG A 8 -23.86 16.02 -1.84
N ASP A 9 -22.87 15.59 -2.61
CA ASP A 9 -23.02 15.26 -4.03
C ASP A 9 -22.86 13.75 -4.28
N LEU A 10 -23.65 13.24 -5.21
CA LEU A 10 -23.58 11.85 -5.65
C LEU A 10 -22.51 11.72 -6.75
N VAL A 11 -21.56 10.82 -6.52
CA VAL A 11 -20.53 10.44 -7.47
C VAL A 11 -20.94 9.13 -8.10
N CYS A 12 -21.23 9.15 -9.40
CA CYS A 12 -21.57 7.94 -10.15
C CYS A 12 -20.46 7.67 -11.16
N THR A 13 -19.75 6.55 -10.99
CA THR A 13 -18.71 6.10 -11.91
C THR A 13 -19.18 4.89 -12.68
N VAL A 14 -19.25 5.03 -14.00
CA VAL A 14 -19.39 3.93 -14.94
C VAL A 14 -18.00 3.63 -15.47
N HIS A 15 -17.60 2.37 -15.47
CA HIS A 15 -16.35 1.94 -16.08
C HIS A 15 -16.61 0.70 -16.92
N GLY A 16 -15.91 0.60 -18.04
CA GLY A 16 -15.90 -0.55 -18.92
C GLY A 16 -14.46 -0.95 -19.13
N ASP A 17 -14.10 -2.15 -18.66
CA ASP A 17 -12.76 -2.71 -18.78
C ASP A 17 -12.78 -3.86 -19.77
N ALA A 18 -11.82 -3.86 -20.68
CA ALA A 18 -11.57 -4.93 -21.63
C ALA A 18 -10.13 -5.42 -21.44
N LYS A 19 -9.95 -6.73 -21.34
CA LYS A 19 -8.62 -7.35 -21.26
C LYS A 19 -8.45 -8.32 -22.41
N PHE A 20 -7.40 -8.12 -23.19
CA PHE A 20 -7.04 -8.94 -24.32
C PHE A 20 -5.69 -9.60 -24.05
N ARG A 21 -5.66 -10.92 -24.09
CA ARG A 21 -4.40 -11.66 -24.02
C ARG A 21 -3.89 -11.86 -25.44
N ASN A 22 -2.96 -11.02 -25.87
CA ASN A 22 -2.41 -11.08 -27.22
C ASN A 22 -1.47 -12.29 -27.37
N LEU A 23 -0.61 -12.54 -26.38
CA LEU A 23 0.29 -13.70 -26.37
C LEU A 23 0.30 -14.39 -25.00
N PRO A 24 0.80 -15.64 -24.88
CA PRO A 24 0.88 -16.36 -23.60
C PRO A 24 1.64 -15.55 -22.53
N TRP A 25 2.54 -14.69 -22.97
CA TRP A 25 3.39 -13.83 -22.16
C TRP A 25 2.98 -12.35 -22.18
N ASN A 26 2.03 -11.90 -23.02
CA ASN A 26 1.58 -10.51 -23.05
C ASN A 26 0.06 -10.39 -22.90
N THR A 27 -0.38 -9.59 -21.93
CA THR A 27 -1.77 -9.24 -21.72
C THR A 27 -1.93 -7.72 -21.74
N THR A 28 -2.69 -7.22 -22.70
CA THR A 28 -3.02 -5.81 -22.87
C THR A 28 -4.48 -5.60 -22.47
N GLY A 29 -4.72 -4.70 -21.52
CA GLY A 29 -6.04 -4.27 -21.11
C GLY A 29 -6.26 -2.79 -21.41
N GLY A 30 -7.46 -2.45 -21.83
CA GLY A 30 -7.93 -1.08 -21.98
C GLY A 30 -9.23 -0.91 -21.22
N GLY A 31 -9.37 0.17 -20.48
CA GLY A 31 -10.58 0.53 -19.77
C GLY A 31 -10.98 1.95 -20.12
N ILE A 32 -12.28 2.21 -20.15
CA ILE A 32 -12.84 3.55 -20.20
C ILE A 32 -13.67 3.77 -18.93
N SER A 33 -13.65 4.98 -18.38
CA SER A 33 -14.48 5.35 -17.25
C SER A 33 -15.16 6.68 -17.51
N VAL A 34 -16.36 6.84 -16.99
CA VAL A 34 -17.11 8.09 -16.98
C VAL A 34 -17.60 8.29 -15.56
N THR A 35 -17.12 9.35 -14.93
CA THR A 35 -17.49 9.73 -13.57
C THR A 35 -18.31 11.01 -13.60
N LYS A 36 -19.54 10.94 -13.11
CA LYS A 36 -20.38 12.11 -12.81
C LYS A 36 -20.13 12.49 -11.36
N PHE A 37 -19.77 13.75 -11.12
CA PHE A 37 -19.60 14.33 -9.79
C PHE A 37 -20.51 15.56 -9.68
N GLY A 38 -21.63 15.45 -8.98
CA GLY A 38 -22.64 16.52 -8.91
C GLY A 38 -23.12 16.92 -10.31
N ASN A 39 -22.81 18.15 -10.74
CA ASN A 39 -23.13 18.68 -12.07
C ASN A 39 -21.96 18.61 -13.09
N LYS A 40 -20.84 17.98 -12.72
CA LYS A 40 -19.64 17.86 -13.56
C LYS A 40 -19.49 16.45 -14.11
N TYR A 41 -18.99 16.34 -15.34
CA TYR A 41 -18.70 15.07 -16.01
C TYR A 41 -17.21 14.93 -16.28
N PHE A 42 -16.68 13.76 -15.96
CA PHE A 42 -15.30 13.34 -16.22
C PHE A 42 -15.32 12.07 -17.06
N ALA A 43 -14.49 12.04 -18.09
CA ALA A 43 -14.26 10.86 -18.91
C ALA A 43 -12.78 10.48 -18.80
N GLY A 44 -12.51 9.20 -18.59
CA GLY A 44 -11.19 8.64 -18.45
C GLY A 44 -10.99 7.45 -19.38
N ALA A 45 -9.74 7.27 -19.78
CA ALA A 45 -9.26 6.06 -20.41
C ALA A 45 -8.04 5.57 -19.62
N LYS A 46 -7.97 4.26 -19.42
CA LYS A 46 -6.85 3.56 -18.83
C LYS A 46 -6.37 2.52 -19.84
N LEU A 47 -5.08 2.42 -20.00
CA LEU A 47 -4.39 1.38 -20.75
C LEU A 47 -3.42 0.70 -19.79
N GLU A 48 -3.43 -0.62 -19.79
CA GLU A 48 -2.56 -1.45 -18.96
C GLU A 48 -1.96 -2.50 -19.87
N ASP A 49 -0.63 -2.60 -19.91
CA ASP A 49 0.07 -3.63 -20.67
C ASP A 49 0.93 -4.44 -19.72
N SER A 50 0.80 -5.75 -19.75
CA SER A 50 1.48 -6.64 -18.82
C SER A 50 2.23 -7.74 -19.56
N VAL A 51 3.54 -7.71 -19.43
CA VAL A 51 4.48 -8.63 -20.04
C VAL A 51 5.04 -9.55 -18.96
N THR A 52 4.94 -10.85 -19.15
CA THR A 52 5.50 -11.87 -18.24
C THR A 52 6.71 -12.53 -18.91
N ILE A 53 7.88 -12.41 -18.30
CA ILE A 53 9.11 -13.04 -18.77
C ILE A 53 9.32 -14.33 -17.96
N GLY A 54 9.10 -15.46 -18.63
CA GLY A 54 9.15 -16.78 -18.02
C GLY A 54 8.05 -16.99 -16.99
N LYS A 55 8.37 -17.65 -15.86
CA LYS A 55 7.43 -17.86 -14.74
C LYS A 55 7.72 -16.95 -13.53
N ARG A 56 8.81 -16.17 -13.61
CA ARG A 56 9.39 -15.48 -12.46
C ARG A 56 9.22 -13.98 -12.52
N VAL A 57 9.32 -13.35 -13.68
CA VAL A 57 9.26 -11.88 -13.75
C VAL A 57 8.00 -11.45 -14.48
N LYS A 58 7.28 -10.48 -13.91
CA LYS A 58 6.12 -9.84 -14.52
C LYS A 58 6.36 -8.33 -14.51
N LEU A 59 6.28 -7.72 -15.68
CA LEU A 59 6.29 -6.29 -15.88
C LEU A 59 4.85 -5.85 -16.19
N VAL A 60 4.39 -4.77 -15.58
CA VAL A 60 3.09 -4.17 -15.84
C VAL A 60 3.32 -2.68 -16.04
N ALA A 61 3.09 -2.19 -17.25
CA ALA A 61 3.00 -0.77 -17.53
C ALA A 61 1.55 -0.34 -17.54
N ASN A 62 1.25 0.84 -17.02
CA ASN A 62 -0.05 1.46 -17.14
C ASN A 62 0.10 2.91 -17.59
N ALA A 63 -0.88 3.36 -18.36
CA ALA A 63 -1.05 4.72 -18.77
C ALA A 63 -2.53 5.05 -18.63
N SER A 64 -2.85 6.25 -18.21
CA SER A 64 -4.21 6.70 -17.99
C SER A 64 -4.31 8.17 -18.29
N ARG A 65 -5.47 8.56 -18.76
CA ARG A 65 -5.80 9.95 -19.01
C ARG A 65 -7.24 10.15 -18.61
N MET A 66 -7.51 11.21 -17.86
CA MET A 66 -8.85 11.62 -17.48
C MET A 66 -9.03 13.08 -17.84
N ALA A 67 -10.16 13.44 -18.40
CA ALA A 67 -10.50 14.81 -18.77
C ALA A 67 -11.94 15.10 -18.37
N GLY A 68 -12.20 16.29 -17.86
CA GLY A 68 -13.55 16.69 -17.48
C GLY A 68 -13.61 18.09 -16.91
N CYS A 69 -14.71 18.80 -17.16
CA CYS A 69 -14.95 20.14 -16.63
C CYS A 69 -13.78 21.14 -16.86
N GLY A 70 -13.09 21.05 -18.01
CA GLY A 70 -11.95 21.91 -18.35
C GLY A 70 -10.60 21.49 -17.76
N GLN A 71 -10.56 20.42 -16.95
CA GLN A 71 -9.34 19.88 -16.33
C GLN A 71 -8.92 18.58 -16.99
N VAL A 72 -7.61 18.32 -17.04
CA VAL A 72 -7.03 17.09 -17.57
C VAL A 72 -6.03 16.53 -16.56
N ALA A 73 -6.17 15.24 -16.29
CA ALA A 73 -5.26 14.41 -15.53
C ALA A 73 -4.57 13.42 -16.48
N HIS A 74 -3.26 13.36 -16.42
CA HIS A 74 -2.44 12.35 -17.06
C HIS A 74 -1.82 11.49 -15.96
N GLY A 75 -1.82 10.18 -16.13
CA GLY A 75 -1.22 9.28 -15.16
C GLY A 75 -0.57 8.11 -15.85
N GLY A 76 0.47 7.56 -15.25
CA GLY A 76 1.06 6.34 -15.73
C GLY A 76 1.99 5.76 -14.68
N GLY A 77 2.38 4.52 -14.89
CA GLY A 77 3.24 3.83 -13.96
C GLY A 77 3.76 2.54 -14.55
N VAL A 78 4.83 2.06 -13.93
CA VAL A 78 5.45 0.79 -14.26
C VAL A 78 5.64 0.02 -12.97
N GLU A 79 5.24 -1.24 -12.99
CA GLU A 79 5.35 -2.19 -11.90
C GLU A 79 6.16 -3.40 -12.37
N ILE A 80 7.14 -3.79 -11.58
CA ILE A 80 8.02 -4.92 -11.81
C ILE A 80 7.84 -5.87 -10.63
N THR A 81 7.35 -7.06 -10.90
CA THR A 81 7.23 -8.15 -9.92
C THR A 81 8.22 -9.26 -10.27
N ALA A 82 9.15 -9.52 -9.36
CA ALA A 82 10.04 -10.68 -9.38
C ALA A 82 9.55 -11.73 -8.37
N ARG A 83 9.29 -12.94 -8.85
CA ARG A 83 8.88 -14.10 -8.06
C ARG A 83 10.09 -14.98 -7.77
N GLY A 84 10.06 -15.62 -6.60
CA GLY A 84 11.13 -16.48 -6.10
C GLY A 84 11.46 -17.65 -7.04
N LYS A 85 12.67 -18.20 -6.86
CA LYS A 85 13.23 -19.28 -7.69
C LYS A 85 12.34 -20.53 -7.71
N ASP A 86 11.68 -20.83 -6.59
CA ASP A 86 10.88 -22.04 -6.37
C ASP A 86 9.37 -21.82 -6.63
N TYR A 87 9.00 -20.79 -7.40
CA TYR A 87 7.62 -20.56 -7.82
C TYR A 87 7.13 -21.72 -8.72
N PRO A 88 5.97 -22.36 -8.46
CA PRO A 88 4.89 -21.94 -7.55
C PRO A 88 4.89 -22.55 -6.13
N VAL A 89 5.89 -23.35 -5.76
CA VAL A 89 5.93 -24.07 -4.46
C VAL A 89 6.17 -23.14 -3.27
N ARG A 90 6.99 -22.09 -3.46
CA ARG A 90 7.14 -20.96 -2.53
C ARG A 90 6.55 -19.69 -3.16
N GLU A 91 5.53 -19.15 -2.52
CA GLU A 91 4.90 -17.89 -2.88
C GLU A 91 5.72 -16.73 -2.29
N GLU A 92 6.90 -16.52 -2.86
CA GLU A 92 7.76 -15.37 -2.59
C GLU A 92 7.70 -14.44 -3.79
N SER A 93 7.44 -13.16 -3.55
CA SER A 93 7.42 -12.14 -4.60
C SER A 93 7.84 -10.78 -4.08
N VAL A 94 8.71 -10.12 -4.84
CA VAL A 94 9.09 -8.73 -4.64
C VAL A 94 8.53 -7.94 -5.79
N THR A 95 7.69 -6.96 -5.49
CA THR A 95 7.09 -6.03 -6.44
C THR A 95 7.60 -4.63 -6.17
N ALA A 96 8.16 -3.98 -7.18
CA ALA A 96 8.52 -2.57 -7.14
C ALA A 96 7.73 -1.84 -8.22
N ALA A 97 7.00 -0.80 -7.85
CA ALA A 97 6.21 0.02 -8.76
C ALA A 97 6.56 1.49 -8.61
N VAL A 98 6.51 2.23 -9.71
CA VAL A 98 6.67 3.68 -9.75
C VAL A 98 5.54 4.23 -10.60
N SER A 99 4.90 5.29 -10.15
CA SER A 99 3.80 5.95 -10.83
C SER A 99 4.00 7.45 -10.85
N ALA A 100 3.65 8.12 -11.94
CA ALA A 100 3.60 9.56 -12.05
C ALA A 100 2.19 9.96 -12.49
N LEU A 101 1.58 10.89 -11.77
CA LEU A 101 0.26 11.42 -12.04
C LEU A 101 0.34 12.94 -12.07
N SER A 102 0.10 13.52 -13.23
CA SER A 102 0.02 14.95 -13.44
C SER A 102 -1.43 15.39 -13.52
N PHE A 103 -1.86 16.25 -12.61
CA PHE A 103 -3.19 16.86 -12.61
C PHE A 103 -3.04 18.36 -12.80
N GLU A 104 -3.45 18.85 -13.97
CA GLU A 104 -3.38 20.27 -14.33
C GLU A 104 -1.95 20.86 -14.21
N LYS A 105 -1.57 21.42 -13.05
CA LYS A 105 -0.20 21.94 -12.77
C LYS A 105 0.55 21.16 -11.70
N GLU A 106 -0.11 20.23 -11.00
CA GLU A 106 0.50 19.45 -9.93
C GLU A 106 0.89 18.07 -10.44
N THR A 107 2.18 17.76 -10.37
CA THR A 107 2.66 16.40 -10.67
C THR A 107 2.98 15.67 -9.38
N VAL A 108 2.36 14.51 -9.22
CA VAL A 108 2.45 13.62 -8.07
C VAL A 108 3.19 12.36 -8.52
N ILE A 109 4.39 12.16 -7.99
CA ILE A 109 5.16 10.93 -8.23
C ILE A 109 5.01 10.04 -7.00
N GLY A 110 4.78 8.76 -7.23
CA GLY A 110 4.69 7.74 -6.20
C GLY A 110 5.58 6.56 -6.51
N ALA A 111 6.08 5.91 -5.47
CA ALA A 111 6.77 4.63 -5.54
C ALA A 111 6.09 3.66 -4.56
N ASN A 112 6.03 2.39 -4.91
CA ASN A 112 5.49 1.34 -4.07
C ASN A 112 6.45 0.15 -4.12
N LEU A 113 6.84 -0.36 -2.96
CA LEU A 113 7.67 -1.53 -2.83
C LEU A 113 6.93 -2.52 -1.95
N GLN A 114 6.57 -3.67 -2.51
CA GLN A 114 5.97 -4.78 -1.80
C GLN A 114 6.92 -5.97 -1.82
N SER A 115 7.10 -6.62 -0.68
CA SER A 115 7.92 -7.82 -0.54
C SER A 115 7.14 -8.84 0.29
N ASP A 116 6.73 -9.92 -0.36
CA ASP A 116 6.01 -11.03 0.23
C ASP A 116 6.95 -12.22 0.34
N PHE A 117 7.21 -12.67 1.56
CA PHE A 117 8.10 -13.79 1.87
C PHE A 117 7.40 -14.78 2.80
N ARG A 118 7.54 -16.09 2.53
CA ARG A 118 7.06 -17.14 3.43
C ARG A 118 8.22 -17.70 4.24
N VAL A 119 8.24 -17.41 5.53
CA VAL A 119 9.17 -18.05 6.47
C VAL A 119 8.55 -19.42 6.85
N GLY A 120 9.33 -20.51 6.85
CA GLY A 120 8.80 -21.86 7.08
C GLY A 120 7.94 -22.00 8.36
N CYS A 121 7.09 -23.04 8.40
CA CYS A 121 6.12 -23.32 9.47
C CYS A 121 4.85 -22.41 9.50
N GLY A 122 4.23 -22.16 8.35
CA GLY A 122 2.90 -21.50 8.28
C GLY A 122 2.92 -19.98 8.50
N SER A 123 4.10 -19.36 8.55
CA SER A 123 4.28 -17.92 8.73
C SER A 123 4.50 -17.22 7.38
N LYS A 124 3.68 -16.22 7.05
CA LYS A 124 3.82 -15.36 5.87
C LYS A 124 4.10 -13.92 6.33
N ILE A 125 5.15 -13.32 5.80
CA ILE A 125 5.50 -11.92 6.08
C ILE A 125 5.39 -11.14 4.77
N SER A 126 4.70 -10.02 4.83
CA SER A 126 4.38 -9.14 3.72
C SER A 126 4.76 -7.72 4.13
N VAL A 127 5.77 -7.14 3.50
CA VAL A 127 6.22 -5.76 3.75
C VAL A 127 5.78 -4.90 2.58
N ASN A 128 5.06 -3.82 2.83
CA ASN A 128 4.66 -2.84 1.81
C ASN A 128 5.15 -1.45 2.24
N ALA A 129 5.91 -0.79 1.39
CA ALA A 129 6.38 0.57 1.55
C ALA A 129 5.86 1.40 0.37
N ASN A 130 4.92 2.30 0.62
CA ASN A 130 4.41 3.25 -0.34
C ASN A 130 4.97 4.64 -0.02
N LEU A 131 5.54 5.29 -1.01
CA LEU A 131 6.04 6.65 -0.91
C LEU A 131 5.32 7.51 -1.95
N ASN A 132 4.78 8.65 -1.53
CA ASN A 132 4.10 9.58 -2.42
C ASN A 132 4.68 10.99 -2.27
N SER A 133 4.78 11.75 -3.36
CA SER A 133 5.28 13.13 -3.45
C SER A 133 4.53 14.14 -2.58
N ARG A 134 3.43 13.73 -1.94
CA ARG A 134 2.73 14.53 -0.92
C ARG A 134 3.34 14.40 0.50
N ASN A 135 4.59 13.94 0.63
CA ASN A 135 5.29 13.68 1.90
C ASN A 135 4.59 12.68 2.83
N ILE A 136 3.76 11.79 2.27
CA ILE A 136 3.09 10.74 3.04
C ILE A 136 3.68 9.40 2.61
N GLY A 137 4.58 8.87 3.44
CA GLY A 137 5.08 7.51 3.34
C GLY A 137 4.23 6.57 4.20
N LYS A 138 3.74 5.48 3.62
CA LYS A 138 3.05 4.42 4.35
C LYS A 138 3.93 3.18 4.35
N LEU A 139 4.39 2.76 5.52
CA LEU A 139 5.02 1.46 5.73
C LEU A 139 4.03 0.54 6.43
N SER A 140 3.69 -0.58 5.80
CA SER A 140 2.82 -1.62 6.34
C SER A 140 3.59 -2.92 6.39
N ILE A 141 3.60 -3.57 7.54
CA ILE A 141 4.15 -4.91 7.72
C ILE A 141 2.99 -5.79 8.13
N ARG A 142 2.67 -6.77 7.30
CA ARG A 142 1.65 -7.78 7.55
C ARG A 142 2.37 -9.10 7.81
N THR A 143 2.21 -9.63 9.00
CA THR A 143 2.67 -10.97 9.35
C THR A 143 1.44 -11.82 9.60
N SER A 144 1.21 -12.84 8.77
CA SER A 144 0.15 -13.82 8.92
C SER A 144 0.76 -15.11 9.43
N THR A 145 0.37 -15.54 10.63
CA THR A 145 0.89 -16.75 11.24
C THR A 145 -0.27 -17.69 11.60
N SER A 146 -0.02 -18.99 11.62
CA SER A 146 -0.98 -20.02 12.05
C SER A 146 -1.43 -19.82 13.52
N ASP A 147 -2.67 -20.23 13.82
CA ASP A 147 -3.50 -19.99 15.02
C ASP A 147 -2.80 -20.11 16.39
N HIS A 148 -1.70 -20.86 16.50
CA HIS A 148 -0.97 -21.08 17.76
C HIS A 148 0.00 -19.95 18.15
N THR A 149 0.31 -19.03 17.24
CA THR A 149 1.32 -17.97 17.47
C THR A 149 0.74 -16.58 17.66
N GLU A 150 -0.53 -16.35 17.30
CA GLU A 150 -1.25 -15.10 17.56
C GLU A 150 -1.36 -14.86 19.07
N ILE A 151 -1.67 -15.92 19.84
CA ILE A 151 -1.70 -15.91 21.31
C ILE A 151 -0.30 -15.60 21.88
N ALA A 152 0.75 -16.17 21.30
CA ALA A 152 2.13 -15.92 21.72
C ALA A 152 2.55 -14.46 21.43
N LEU A 153 2.13 -13.89 20.30
CA LEU A 153 2.41 -12.51 19.94
C LEU A 153 1.70 -11.54 20.89
N ILE A 154 0.42 -11.80 21.23
CA ILE A 154 -0.32 -11.02 22.24
C ILE A 154 0.41 -11.08 23.59
N ALA A 155 0.87 -12.27 24.03
CA ALA A 155 1.60 -12.44 25.28
C ALA A 155 2.94 -11.67 25.29
N VAL A 156 3.69 -11.71 24.19
CA VAL A 156 4.96 -10.97 24.04
C VAL A 156 4.71 -9.46 24.04
N VAL A 157 3.68 -8.98 23.33
CA VAL A 157 3.32 -7.54 23.33
C VAL A 157 2.92 -7.09 24.74
N SER A 158 2.11 -7.88 25.46
CA SER A 158 1.76 -7.59 26.86
C SER A 158 3.00 -7.56 27.76
N LEU A 159 3.95 -8.47 27.58
CA LEU A 159 5.19 -8.49 28.37
C LEU A 159 6.08 -7.27 28.08
N ILE A 160 6.21 -6.87 26.81
CA ILE A 160 6.96 -5.67 26.43
C ILE A 160 6.29 -4.42 27.01
N GLN A 161 4.97 -4.29 26.89
CA GLN A 161 4.23 -3.18 27.51
C GLN A 161 4.40 -3.14 29.03
N PHE A 162 4.40 -4.31 29.69
CA PHE A 162 4.65 -4.41 31.13
C PHE A 162 6.06 -3.92 31.49
N ILE A 163 7.08 -4.35 30.75
CA ILE A 163 8.47 -3.91 30.97
C ILE A 163 8.62 -2.40 30.71
N LEU A 164 8.06 -1.88 29.62
CA LEU A 164 8.13 -0.46 29.29
C LEU A 164 7.44 0.40 30.35
N ARG A 165 6.23 0.02 30.81
CA ARG A 165 5.53 0.68 31.91
C ARG A 165 6.37 0.67 33.19
N ARG A 166 7.02 -0.46 33.51
CA ARG A 166 7.90 -0.58 34.68
C ARG A 166 9.15 0.30 34.58
N ARG A 167 9.67 0.54 33.37
CA ARG A 167 10.78 1.48 33.14
C ARG A 167 10.32 2.95 33.24
N SER A 168 9.11 3.27 32.78
CA SER A 168 8.54 4.61 32.94
C SER A 168 8.24 4.96 34.40
N THR A 169 7.74 4.01 35.21
CA THR A 169 7.57 4.23 36.67
C THR A 169 8.87 4.26 37.46
N ALA A 170 9.99 3.79 36.87
CA ALA A 170 11.32 3.93 37.45
C ALA A 170 12.00 5.27 37.09
N ALA A 171 11.62 5.89 35.97
CA ALA A 171 12.14 7.19 35.55
C ALA A 171 11.46 8.37 36.30
N ASP A 172 10.24 8.18 36.79
CA ASP A 172 9.49 9.18 37.57
C ASP A 172 9.86 9.20 39.07
N LYS A 173 10.60 8.20 39.55
CA LYS A 173 11.08 8.12 40.95
C LYS A 173 12.47 8.73 41.18
N GLY A 174 13.07 9.35 40.16
CA GLY A 174 14.41 9.95 40.24
C GLY A 174 14.46 11.42 40.65
N GLU A 175 13.32 12.11 40.76
CA GLU A 175 13.26 13.56 41.05
C GLU A 175 12.43 13.91 42.31
N GLN A 176 12.17 12.93 43.19
CA GLN A 176 11.60 13.19 44.53
C GLN A 176 12.43 12.48 45.61
N GLU A 177 13.70 12.82 45.71
CA GLU A 177 14.46 12.64 46.94
C GLU A 177 15.41 13.83 47.10
N SER A 178 14.81 15.01 47.19
CA SER A 178 15.47 16.23 47.68
C SER A 178 14.38 17.01 48.41
N ASP A 179 14.64 17.28 49.69
CA ASP A 179 13.81 18.04 50.62
C ASP A 179 12.80 17.22 51.44
N GLU A 180 13.27 16.65 52.55
CA GLU A 180 12.79 17.09 53.87
C GLU A 180 13.81 16.74 54.97
N THR A 181 14.00 17.72 55.84
CA THR A 181 15.16 17.96 56.68
C THR A 181 15.08 17.23 58.02
N TYR A 182 16.24 16.75 58.47
CA TYR A 182 16.54 16.33 59.85
C TYR A 182 16.29 17.46 60.86
N LEU A 183 15.61 17.16 61.97
CA LEU A 183 15.71 17.90 63.23
C LEU A 183 15.99 16.93 64.39
N ASP A 184 17.02 17.31 65.16
CA ASP A 184 17.53 16.84 66.47
C ASP A 184 18.06 15.39 66.54
N ASP A 185 19.26 15.10 67.07
CA ASP A 185 20.13 15.79 68.05
C ASP A 185 21.51 16.24 67.51
#